data_AF-A0A7D7SHX5-F1
#
_entry.id   AF-A0A7D7SHX5-F1
#
_cell.length_a   1.000
_cell.length_b   1.000
_cell.length_c   1.000
_cell.angle_alpha   90.00
_cell.angle_beta   90.00
_cell.angle_gamma   90.00
#
_symmetry.space_group_name_H-M   'P 1'
#
loop_
_entity.id
_entity.type
_entity.pdbx_description
1 polymer ?
#
loop_
_entity_poly.entity_id
_entity_poly.type
_entity_poly.pdbx_seq_one_letter_code
_entity_poly.pdbx_strand_id
1 'polypeptide(L)'
;MEKDGFRPYQAPATPAGRGREEACFRQGNKVWLPADSDLPCRCVRCGSAEVVREKSVKLHWYPPALALILLTAFFIGMFALIAFGVLAALLRKRTEVTVSWCAQHARIPRRQMALVWAWVLLTLLAIGAVFFGSDARWGLGALGLLVLAWLLTAAYLGWTNVRAVRIDAEYSILKGFGRGFLDTLPPR
;
A
#
# COMPACT_ATOMS: atom_id res chain seq x y z
N MET A 1 -59.02 -3.65 14.82
CA MET A 1 -57.92 -4.32 14.12
C MET A 1 -57.37 -3.33 13.11
N GLU A 2 -56.15 -2.88 13.39
CA GLU A 2 -55.41 -1.77 12.77
C GLU A 2 -55.47 -1.78 11.23
N LYS A 3 -55.86 -0.66 10.63
CA LYS A 3 -55.55 -0.34 9.24
C LYS A 3 -54.19 0.37 9.26
N ASP A 4 -53.17 -0.18 8.60
CA ASP A 4 -51.94 0.55 8.23
C ASP A 4 -51.10 -0.33 7.29
N GLY A 5 -50.58 0.09 6.15
CA GLY A 5 -50.64 1.39 5.50
C GLY A 5 -50.05 1.23 4.09
N PHE A 6 -50.87 1.48 3.07
CA PHE A 6 -50.38 1.66 1.71
C PHE A 6 -49.46 2.89 1.73
N ARG A 7 -48.17 2.72 1.42
CA ARG A 7 -47.20 3.83 1.28
C ARG A 7 -47.05 4.13 -0.21
N PRO A 8 -47.79 5.12 -0.78
CA PRO A 8 -47.75 5.40 -2.22
C PRO A 8 -46.41 5.99 -2.68
N TYR A 9 -45.53 6.35 -1.75
CA TYR A 9 -44.22 6.90 -2.05
C TYR A 9 -43.14 6.12 -1.28
N GLN A 10 -42.56 5.12 -1.93
CA GLN A 10 -41.22 4.66 -1.61
C GLN A 10 -40.26 5.65 -2.27
N ALA A 11 -39.55 6.45 -1.46
CA ALA A 11 -38.45 7.23 -1.98
C ALA A 11 -37.48 6.28 -2.72
N PRO A 12 -37.05 6.59 -3.95
CA PRO A 12 -36.06 5.78 -4.63
C PRO A 12 -34.85 5.68 -3.69
N ALA A 13 -34.39 4.46 -3.44
CA ALA A 13 -33.18 4.24 -2.64
C ALA A 13 -32.07 5.01 -3.34
N THR A 14 -31.78 6.21 -2.84
CA THR A 14 -30.75 7.06 -3.41
C THR A 14 -29.46 6.33 -3.08
N PRO A 15 -28.68 5.86 -4.06
CA PRO A 15 -27.37 5.31 -3.76
C PRO A 15 -26.57 6.45 -3.13
N ALA A 16 -26.42 6.40 -1.81
CA ALA A 16 -25.55 7.28 -1.07
C ALA A 16 -24.14 7.11 -1.68
N GLY A 17 -23.66 8.13 -2.41
CA GLY A 17 -22.26 8.18 -2.86
C GLY A 17 -21.97 8.52 -4.33
N ARG A 18 -22.95 8.65 -5.24
CA ARG A 18 -22.64 8.80 -6.69
C ARG A 18 -22.09 10.16 -7.16
N GLY A 19 -21.75 11.10 -6.28
CA GLY A 19 -21.34 12.46 -6.70
C GLY A 19 -19.83 12.70 -6.82
N ARG A 20 -18.98 11.92 -6.14
CA ARG A 20 -17.54 12.22 -5.99
C ARG A 20 -16.61 11.07 -6.39
N GLU A 21 -17.12 9.85 -6.46
CA GLU A 21 -16.37 8.65 -6.88
C GLU A 21 -16.06 8.65 -8.39
N GLU A 22 -16.87 9.36 -9.19
CA GLU A 22 -16.77 9.40 -10.66
C GLU A 22 -15.67 10.32 -11.21
N ALA A 23 -15.03 11.12 -10.35
CA ALA A 23 -13.96 12.03 -10.75
C ALA A 23 -12.57 11.37 -10.78
N CYS A 24 -12.47 10.11 -10.34
CA CYS A 24 -11.26 9.32 -10.39
C CYS A 24 -11.02 8.79 -11.81
N PHE A 25 -9.84 9.04 -12.38
CA PHE A 25 -9.50 8.55 -13.72
C PHE A 25 -8.14 7.86 -13.75
N ARG A 26 -7.98 7.01 -14.76
CA ARG A 26 -6.76 6.26 -15.00
C ARG A 26 -5.93 6.92 -16.08
N GLN A 27 -4.63 6.99 -15.84
CA GLN A 27 -3.64 7.28 -16.87
C GLN A 27 -2.54 6.19 -16.84
N GLY A 28 -2.62 5.25 -17.78
CA GLY A 28 -1.74 4.08 -17.82
C GLY A 28 -1.93 3.17 -16.59
N ASN A 29 -0.86 3.02 -15.79
CA ASN A 29 -0.85 2.24 -14.53
C ASN A 29 -0.97 3.13 -13.28
N LYS A 30 -1.35 4.40 -13.46
CA LYS A 30 -1.52 5.38 -12.37
C LYS A 30 -2.98 5.79 -12.28
N VAL A 31 -3.42 6.03 -11.07
CA VAL A 31 -4.77 6.52 -10.76
C VAL A 31 -4.63 7.95 -10.28
N TRP A 32 -5.42 8.84 -10.87
CA TRP A 32 -5.51 10.24 -10.50
C TRP A 32 -6.75 10.42 -9.65
N LEU A 33 -6.54 10.73 -8.37
CA LEU A 33 -7.59 10.91 -7.38
C LEU A 33 -7.67 12.40 -7.02
N PRO A 34 -8.78 13.09 -7.30
CA PRO A 34 -8.98 14.47 -6.86
C PRO A 34 -8.83 14.65 -5.34
N ALA A 35 -8.44 15.85 -4.92
CA ALA A 35 -8.43 16.21 -3.50
C ALA A 35 -9.83 16.06 -2.88
N ASP A 36 -9.88 15.55 -1.64
CA ASP A 36 -11.12 15.26 -0.88
C ASP A 36 -12.11 14.30 -1.56
N SER A 37 -11.63 13.53 -2.54
CA SER A 37 -12.34 12.38 -3.10
C SER A 37 -11.71 11.08 -2.61
N ASP A 38 -12.51 10.01 -2.58
CA ASP A 38 -12.06 8.71 -2.15
C ASP A 38 -12.13 7.70 -3.31
N LEU A 39 -11.44 6.57 -3.14
CA LEU A 39 -11.46 5.52 -4.14
C LEU A 39 -12.85 4.87 -4.21
N PRO A 40 -13.30 4.44 -5.40
CA PRO A 40 -14.56 3.72 -5.53
C PRO A 40 -14.51 2.44 -4.69
N CYS A 41 -15.65 2.09 -4.09
CA CYS A 41 -15.83 0.89 -3.25
C CYS A 41 -15.74 -0.42 -4.06
N ARG A 42 -14.56 -0.73 -4.57
CA ARG A 42 -14.23 -1.89 -5.39
C ARG A 42 -12.86 -2.41 -5.03
N CYS A 43 -12.68 -3.73 -5.12
CA CYS A 43 -11.40 -4.33 -4.76
C CYS A 43 -10.23 -3.74 -5.57
N VAL A 44 -9.25 -3.15 -4.88
CA VAL A 44 -8.08 -2.48 -5.50
C VAL A 44 -7.17 -3.38 -6.36
N ARG A 45 -7.36 -4.70 -6.31
CA ARG A 45 -6.62 -5.67 -7.15
C ARG A 45 -7.45 -6.19 -8.32
N CYS A 46 -8.62 -6.77 -8.05
CA CYS A 46 -9.44 -7.40 -9.09
C CYS A 46 -10.58 -6.52 -9.63
N GLY A 47 -10.92 -5.41 -8.99
CA GLY A 47 -12.03 -4.53 -9.40
C GLY A 47 -13.42 -5.04 -9.04
N SER A 48 -13.54 -6.16 -8.32
CA SER A 48 -14.84 -6.70 -7.91
C SER A 48 -15.59 -5.74 -6.99
N ALA A 49 -16.90 -5.58 -7.21
CA ALA A 49 -17.78 -4.77 -6.35
C ALA A 49 -18.06 -5.45 -5.00
N GLU A 50 -17.81 -6.75 -4.88
CA GLU A 50 -17.99 -7.49 -3.63
C GLU A 50 -16.81 -7.22 -2.68
N VAL A 51 -17.00 -6.21 -1.84
CA VAL A 51 -16.04 -5.77 -0.81
C VAL A 51 -16.40 -6.41 0.52
N VAL A 52 -15.40 -6.96 1.20
CA VAL A 52 -15.55 -7.60 2.52
C VAL A 52 -14.72 -6.88 3.59
N ARG A 53 -13.71 -6.12 3.18
CA ARG A 53 -12.84 -5.38 4.08
C ARG A 53 -12.47 -4.04 3.49
N GLU A 54 -12.62 -3.00 4.30
CA GLU A 54 -12.12 -1.66 4.03
C GLU A 54 -11.06 -1.28 5.04
N LYS A 55 -10.09 -0.48 4.62
CA LYS A 55 -9.09 0.10 5.50
C LYS A 55 -8.71 1.47 5.00
N SER A 56 -8.83 2.47 5.88
CA SER A 56 -8.18 3.74 5.65
C SER A 56 -6.65 3.59 5.73
N VAL A 57 -5.95 3.98 4.66
CA VAL A 57 -4.50 3.96 4.58
C VAL A 57 -3.99 5.37 4.37
N LYS A 58 -3.14 5.82 5.30
CA LYS A 58 -2.41 7.08 5.18
C LYS A 58 -1.20 6.87 4.29
N LEU A 59 -1.25 7.42 3.08
CA LEU A 59 -0.17 7.40 2.13
C LEU A 59 0.72 8.63 2.34
N HIS A 60 2.02 8.38 2.36
CA HIS A 60 3.03 9.41 2.57
C HIS A 60 3.84 9.58 1.32
N TRP A 61 3.99 10.82 0.89
CA TRP A 61 4.87 11.18 -0.20
C TRP A 61 6.03 12.02 0.32
N TYR A 62 7.22 11.55 0.00
CA TYR A 62 8.46 12.25 0.28
C TYR A 62 8.96 12.89 -1.02
N PRO A 63 9.21 14.21 -1.03
CA PRO A 63 9.85 14.87 -2.16
C PRO A 63 11.16 14.17 -2.57
N PRO A 64 11.43 14.00 -3.88
CA PRO A 64 12.69 13.40 -4.34
C PRO A 64 13.94 14.17 -3.90
N ALA A 65 13.80 15.49 -3.69
CA ALA A 65 14.87 16.34 -3.12
C ALA A 65 15.34 15.86 -1.75
N LEU A 66 14.48 15.24 -0.93
CA LEU A 66 14.89 14.70 0.37
C LEU A 66 15.88 13.54 0.24
N ALA A 67 15.81 12.74 -0.84
CA ALA A 67 16.75 11.64 -1.02
C ALA A 67 18.17 12.16 -1.30
N LEU A 68 18.29 13.22 -2.11
CA LEU A 68 19.58 13.89 -2.38
C LEU A 68 20.16 14.48 -1.09
N ILE A 69 19.33 15.19 -0.32
CA ILE A 69 19.77 15.82 0.92
C ILE A 69 20.14 14.77 1.98
N LEU A 70 19.43 13.64 2.08
CA LEU A 70 19.78 12.53 2.97
C LEU A 70 21.17 11.98 2.62
N LEU A 71 21.45 11.79 1.33
CA LEU A 71 22.74 11.29 0.86
C LEU A 71 23.85 12.25 1.28
N THR A 72 23.65 13.56 1.11
CA THR A 72 24.63 14.57 1.56
C THR A 72 24.76 14.62 3.09
N ALA A 73 23.64 14.57 3.83
CA ALA A 73 23.62 14.62 5.29
C ALA A 73 24.30 13.39 5.93
N PHE A 74 24.21 12.22 5.29
CA PHE A 74 24.91 11.01 5.72
C PHE A 74 26.44 11.20 5.75
N PHE A 75 27.00 11.95 4.80
CA PHE A 75 28.44 12.25 4.77
C PHE A 75 28.86 13.38 5.72
N ILE A 76 27.95 14.27 6.11
CA ILE A 76 28.26 15.45 6.95
C ILE A 76 28.21 15.11 8.45
N GLY A 77 27.43 14.10 8.86
CA GLY A 77 27.43 13.58 10.23
C GLY A 77 26.07 13.63 10.94
N MET A 78 26.02 13.12 12.18
CA MET A 78 24.78 12.84 12.92
C MET A 78 23.89 14.08 13.16
N PHE A 79 24.47 15.25 13.41
CA PHE A 79 23.71 16.49 13.68
C PHE A 79 22.95 16.97 12.44
N ALA A 80 23.55 16.86 11.25
CA ALA A 80 22.90 17.19 9.98
C ALA A 80 21.73 16.22 9.70
N LEU A 81 21.84 14.97 10.13
CA LEU A 81 20.82 13.95 9.97
C LEU A 81 19.56 14.23 10.82
N ILE A 82 19.74 14.77 12.04
CA ILE A 82 18.61 15.20 12.89
C ILE A 82 17.87 16.39 12.27
N ALA A 83 18.60 17.43 11.86
CA ALA A 83 18.01 18.60 11.19
C ALA A 83 17.26 18.20 9.91
N PHE A 84 17.84 17.25 9.14
CA PHE A 84 17.18 16.66 7.99
C PHE A 84 15.88 15.94 8.36
N GLY A 85 15.87 15.13 9.43
CA GLY A 85 14.68 14.44 9.90
C GLY A 85 13.51 15.39 10.16
N VAL A 86 13.80 16.58 10.70
CA VAL A 86 12.80 17.65 10.93
C VAL A 86 12.30 18.22 9.60
N LEU A 87 13.19 18.58 8.66
CA LEU A 87 12.78 19.04 7.33
C LEU A 87 11.93 18.00 6.58
N ALA A 88 12.33 16.72 6.66
CA ALA A 88 11.62 15.63 6.04
C ALA A 88 10.21 15.48 6.61
N ALA A 89 10.05 15.68 7.92
CA ALA A 89 8.73 15.66 8.57
C ALA A 89 7.86 16.85 8.16
N LEU A 90 8.45 18.04 8.00
CA LEU A 90 7.72 19.26 7.58
C LEU A 90 7.32 19.24 6.11
N LEU A 91 8.18 18.74 5.22
CA LEU A 91 7.94 18.66 3.77
C LEU A 91 7.12 17.45 3.35
N ARG A 92 6.84 16.53 4.28
CA ARG A 92 6.06 15.32 4.02
C ARG A 92 4.61 15.69 3.72
N LYS A 93 4.19 15.36 2.51
CA LYS A 93 2.77 15.41 2.14
C LYS A 93 2.10 14.09 2.52
N ARG A 94 0.86 14.19 3.00
CA ARG A 94 0.04 13.05 3.40
C ARG A 94 -1.31 13.12 2.71
N THR A 95 -1.80 11.97 2.28
CA THR A 95 -3.17 11.78 1.79
C THR A 95 -3.75 10.54 2.45
N GLU A 96 -5.01 10.61 2.85
CA GLU A 96 -5.73 9.49 3.44
C GLU A 96 -6.70 8.96 2.39
N VAL A 97 -6.62 7.65 2.14
CA VAL A 97 -7.37 6.98 1.08
C VAL A 97 -7.95 5.70 1.66
N THR A 98 -9.23 5.46 1.46
CA THR A 98 -9.83 4.18 1.82
C THR A 98 -9.59 3.17 0.70
N VAL A 99 -9.07 2.01 1.08
CA VAL A 99 -8.82 0.90 0.16
C VAL A 99 -9.69 -0.28 0.57
N SER A 100 -10.38 -0.84 -0.41
CA SER A 100 -11.30 -1.95 -0.26
C SER A 100 -10.75 -3.23 -0.88
N TRP A 101 -11.07 -4.38 -0.28
CA TRP A 101 -10.67 -5.70 -0.78
C TRP A 101 -11.82 -6.71 -0.74
N CYS A 102 -11.83 -7.62 -1.71
CA CYS A 102 -12.71 -8.77 -1.73
C CYS A 102 -12.23 -9.89 -0.79
N ALA A 103 -13.09 -10.87 -0.51
CA ALA A 103 -12.78 -12.00 0.38
C ALA A 103 -11.49 -12.74 0.00
N GLN A 104 -11.22 -12.91 -1.29
CA GLN A 104 -10.02 -13.57 -1.78
C GLN A 104 -8.75 -12.76 -1.46
N HIS A 105 -8.74 -11.47 -1.79
CA HIS A 105 -7.57 -10.61 -1.60
C HIS A 105 -7.37 -10.16 -0.16
N ALA A 106 -8.43 -10.14 0.66
CA ALA A 106 -8.33 -9.86 2.09
C ALA A 106 -7.58 -10.94 2.88
N ARG A 107 -7.54 -12.19 2.39
CA ARG A 107 -6.85 -13.33 3.04
C ARG A 107 -5.38 -13.46 2.67
N ILE A 108 -4.96 -12.91 1.53
CA ILE A 108 -3.57 -12.94 1.04
C ILE A 108 -2.56 -12.37 2.05
N PRO A 109 -2.76 -11.17 2.66
CA PRO A 109 -1.77 -10.61 3.58
C PRO A 109 -1.50 -11.51 4.79
N ARG A 110 -2.48 -12.32 5.25
CA ARG A 110 -2.25 -13.29 6.34
C ARG A 110 -1.28 -14.40 5.93
N ARG A 111 -1.43 -14.92 4.70
CA ARG A 111 -0.53 -15.95 4.15
C ARG A 111 0.87 -15.39 3.90
N GLN A 112 0.96 -14.17 3.38
CA GLN A 112 2.24 -13.48 3.19
C GLN A 112 2.95 -13.23 4.52
N MET A 113 2.21 -12.86 5.57
CA MET A 113 2.78 -12.68 6.91
C MET A 113 3.32 -14.00 7.47
N ALA A 114 2.62 -15.13 7.29
CA ALA A 114 3.12 -16.45 7.67
C ALA A 114 4.42 -16.81 6.94
N LEU A 115 4.53 -16.50 5.64
CA LEU A 115 5.77 -16.70 4.87
C LEU A 115 6.91 -15.82 5.40
N VAL A 116 6.65 -14.56 5.74
CA VAL A 116 7.65 -13.67 6.34
C VAL A 116 8.15 -14.24 7.68
N TRP A 117 7.24 -14.71 8.54
CA TRP A 117 7.63 -15.35 9.80
C TRP A 117 8.44 -16.64 9.59
N ALA A 118 8.09 -17.45 8.59
CA ALA A 118 8.87 -18.63 8.23
C ALA A 118 10.30 -18.26 7.78
N TRP A 119 10.47 -17.22 6.98
CA TRP A 119 11.79 -16.72 6.59
C TRP A 119 12.61 -16.19 7.77
N VAL A 120 11.98 -15.44 8.69
CA VAL A 120 12.65 -14.96 9.90
C VAL A 120 13.15 -16.14 10.74
N LEU A 121 12.31 -17.16 10.95
CA LEU A 121 12.69 -18.35 11.71
C LEU A 121 13.84 -19.11 11.04
N LEU A 122 13.78 -19.33 9.73
CA LEU A 122 14.85 -19.99 8.96
C LEU A 122 16.17 -19.22 9.03
N THR A 123 16.10 -17.88 8.95
CA THR A 123 17.30 -17.03 9.04
C THR A 123 17.92 -17.11 10.43
N LEU A 124 17.11 -17.07 11.49
CA LEU A 124 17.59 -17.24 12.86
C LEU A 124 18.22 -18.63 13.10
N LEU A 125 17.62 -19.69 12.53
CA LEU A 125 18.15 -21.03 12.62
C LEU A 125 19.50 -21.15 11.90
N ALA A 126 19.62 -20.55 10.70
CA ALA A 126 20.87 -20.55 9.95
C ALA A 126 21.97 -19.73 10.63
N ILE A 127 21.62 -18.59 11.24
CA ILE A 127 22.54 -17.81 12.08
C ILE A 127 23.03 -18.70 13.23
N GLY A 128 22.12 -19.36 13.95
CA GLY A 128 22.50 -20.30 15.02
C GLY A 128 23.44 -21.41 14.52
N ALA A 129 23.15 -22.01 13.37
CA ALA A 129 24.00 -23.04 12.78
C ALA A 129 25.40 -22.53 12.39
N VAL A 130 25.55 -21.27 11.97
CA VAL A 130 26.85 -20.64 11.69
C VAL A 130 27.66 -20.44 12.97
N PHE A 131 27.02 -19.97 14.04
CA PHE A 131 27.69 -19.64 15.30
C PHE A 131 28.03 -20.88 16.14
N PHE A 132 27.23 -21.95 16.05
CA PHE A 132 27.41 -23.17 16.83
C PHE A 132 27.91 -24.39 16.02
N GLY A 133 28.05 -24.26 14.69
CA GLY A 133 28.50 -25.35 13.81
C GLY A 133 30.02 -25.37 13.59
N SER A 134 30.58 -26.56 13.33
CA SER A 134 32.02 -26.78 13.12
C SER A 134 32.55 -26.23 11.79
N ASP A 135 31.70 -26.09 10.77
CA ASP A 135 32.08 -25.72 9.41
C ASP A 135 31.44 -24.40 8.96
N ALA A 136 32.08 -23.29 9.33
CA ALA A 136 31.62 -21.93 9.04
C ALA A 136 31.36 -21.64 7.55
N ARG A 137 32.04 -22.36 6.64
CA ARG A 137 31.91 -22.19 5.17
C ARG A 137 30.52 -22.56 4.65
N TRP A 138 29.93 -23.63 5.19
CA TRP A 138 28.57 -24.06 4.82
C TRP A 138 27.51 -23.13 5.41
N GLY A 139 27.74 -22.67 6.65
CA GLY A 139 26.87 -21.70 7.30
C GLY A 139 26.77 -20.38 6.53
N LEU A 140 27.91 -19.83 6.09
CA LEU A 140 27.95 -18.57 5.32
C LEU A 140 27.22 -18.69 3.98
N GLY A 141 27.38 -19.82 3.27
CA GLY A 141 26.69 -20.09 2.02
C GLY A 141 25.17 -20.18 2.19
N ALA A 142 24.71 -20.91 3.21
CA ALA A 142 23.28 -21.03 3.54
C ALA A 142 22.67 -19.67 3.93
N LEU A 143 23.40 -18.87 4.72
CA LEU A 143 22.95 -17.55 5.13
C LEU A 143 22.78 -16.60 3.93
N GLY A 144 23.74 -16.60 2.99
CA GLY A 144 23.65 -15.80 1.77
C GLY A 144 22.43 -16.15 0.91
N LEU A 145 22.13 -17.44 0.76
CA LEU A 145 20.98 -17.93 0.00
C LEU A 145 19.64 -17.55 0.65
N LEU A 146 19.56 -17.62 1.99
CA LEU A 146 18.38 -17.18 2.74
C LEU A 146 18.16 -15.67 2.64
N VAL A 147 19.22 -14.86 2.75
CA VAL A 147 19.13 -13.40 2.58
C VAL A 147 18.66 -13.05 1.18
N LEU A 148 19.19 -13.73 0.14
CA LEU A 148 18.75 -13.52 -1.23
C LEU A 148 17.26 -13.85 -1.41
N ALA A 149 16.82 -14.99 -0.91
CA ALA A 149 15.42 -15.40 -0.99
C ALA A 149 14.49 -14.46 -0.21
N TRP A 150 14.94 -13.95 0.95
CA TRP A 150 14.24 -12.92 1.71
C TRP A 150 14.11 -11.61 0.93
N LEU A 151 15.19 -11.14 0.30
CA LEU A 151 15.18 -9.93 -0.55
C LEU A 151 14.22 -10.06 -1.73
N LEU A 152 14.21 -11.22 -2.41
CA LEU A 152 13.27 -11.50 -3.50
C LEU A 152 11.82 -11.48 -3.02
N THR A 153 11.57 -12.09 -1.85
CA THR A 153 10.23 -12.10 -1.24
C THR A 153 9.79 -10.68 -0.85
N ALA A 154 10.68 -9.89 -0.26
CA ALA A 154 10.42 -8.49 0.10
C ALA A 154 10.16 -7.62 -1.14
N ALA A 155 10.93 -7.80 -2.21
CA ALA A 155 10.73 -7.10 -3.48
C ALA A 155 9.36 -7.43 -4.09
N TYR A 156 8.99 -8.72 -4.12
CA TYR A 156 7.69 -9.17 -4.60
C TYR A 156 6.53 -8.57 -3.78
N LEU A 157 6.62 -8.61 -2.45
CA LEU A 157 5.61 -8.05 -1.55
C LEU A 157 5.48 -6.53 -1.72
N GLY A 158 6.60 -5.81 -1.74
CA GLY A 158 6.64 -4.36 -1.87
C GLY A 158 6.08 -3.84 -3.18
N TRP A 159 6.26 -4.56 -4.29
CA TRP A 159 5.70 -4.18 -5.59
C TRP A 159 4.16 -4.14 -5.57
N THR A 160 3.53 -4.97 -4.75
CA THR A 160 2.06 -5.09 -4.71
C THR A 160 1.35 -4.12 -3.75
N ASN A 161 2.09 -3.20 -3.13
CA ASN A 161 1.52 -2.20 -2.24
C ASN A 161 1.15 -0.92 -2.99
N VAL A 162 -0.02 -0.38 -2.64
CA VAL A 162 -0.48 0.94 -3.10
C VAL A 162 0.46 2.00 -2.55
N ARG A 163 0.98 2.86 -3.42
CA ARG A 163 1.93 3.92 -3.10
C ARG A 163 1.52 5.22 -3.78
N ALA A 164 1.63 6.33 -3.06
CA ALA A 164 1.49 7.67 -3.62
C ALA A 164 2.77 8.04 -4.38
N VAL A 165 2.64 8.34 -5.67
CA VAL A 165 3.75 8.78 -6.53
C VAL A 165 3.94 10.29 -6.45
N ARG A 166 2.84 11.03 -6.28
CA ARG A 166 2.82 12.47 -6.15
C ARG A 166 1.55 12.91 -5.44
N ILE A 167 1.65 13.92 -4.59
CA ILE A 167 0.50 14.54 -3.93
C ILE A 167 0.57 16.04 -4.24
N ASP A 168 -0.33 16.51 -5.09
CA ASP A 168 -0.56 17.93 -5.36
C ASP A 168 -1.82 18.40 -4.61
N ALA A 169 -2.11 19.71 -4.67
CA ALA A 169 -3.28 20.29 -4.01
C ALA A 169 -4.61 19.91 -4.70
N GLU A 170 -4.56 19.61 -6.00
CA GLU A 170 -5.76 19.30 -6.80
C GLU A 170 -5.94 17.80 -7.05
N TYR A 171 -4.84 17.07 -7.27
CA TYR A 171 -4.85 15.63 -7.50
C TYR A 171 -3.74 14.90 -6.73
N SER A 172 -4.05 13.69 -6.30
CA SER A 172 -3.09 12.71 -5.79
C SER A 172 -2.91 11.59 -6.81
N ILE A 173 -1.65 11.33 -7.18
CA ILE A 173 -1.29 10.30 -8.15
C ILE A 173 -0.89 9.05 -7.38
N LEU A 174 -1.66 7.99 -7.57
CA LEU A 174 -1.52 6.73 -6.87
C LEU A 174 -1.09 5.62 -7.85
N LYS A 175 -0.28 4.66 -7.37
CA LYS A 175 0.18 3.50 -8.14
C LYS A 175 0.08 2.24 -7.28
N GLY A 176 0.06 1.07 -7.91
CA GLY A 176 0.00 -0.23 -7.23
C GLY A 176 -1.37 -0.91 -7.27
N PHE A 177 -2.28 -0.40 -8.11
CA PHE A 177 -3.56 -1.05 -8.39
C PHE A 177 -3.40 -2.21 -9.36
N GLY A 178 -4.23 -3.23 -9.18
CA GLY A 178 -4.28 -4.35 -10.13
C GLY A 178 -5.02 -3.98 -11.41
N ARG A 179 -4.74 -4.71 -12.50
CA ARG A 179 -5.34 -4.45 -13.83
C ARG A 179 -6.87 -4.43 -13.79
N GLY A 180 -7.48 -5.40 -13.10
CA GLY A 180 -8.94 -5.48 -12.99
C GLY A 180 -9.58 -4.25 -12.33
N PHE A 181 -8.90 -3.60 -11.39
CA PHE A 181 -9.37 -2.32 -10.84
C PHE A 181 -9.15 -1.18 -11.83
N LEU A 182 -7.97 -1.12 -12.47
CA LEU A 182 -7.65 -0.09 -13.46
C LEU A 182 -8.61 -0.09 -14.66
N ASP A 183 -9.15 -1.25 -15.04
CA ASP A 183 -10.09 -1.37 -16.15
C ASP A 183 -11.50 -0.88 -15.78
N THR A 184 -11.80 -0.70 -14.49
CA THR A 184 -13.07 -0.11 -14.04
C THR A 184 -13.08 1.42 -14.06
N LEU A 185 -11.92 2.06 -14.20
CA LEU A 185 -11.79 3.51 -14.19
C LEU A 185 -11.78 4.07 -15.62
N PRO A 186 -12.39 5.24 -15.85
CA PRO A 186 -12.35 5.87 -17.16
C PRO A 186 -10.91 6.23 -17.55
N PRO A 187 -10.47 5.92 -18.78
CA PRO A 187 -9.19 6.36 -19.31
C PRO A 187 -9.24 7.85 -19.66
N ARG A 188 -8.15 8.58 -19.40
CA ARG A 188 -7.97 9.99 -19.78
C ARG A 188 -6.60 10.24 -20.39
#